data_AF-A0A524RT60-F1
#
_entry.id   AF-A0A524RT60-F1
#
_cell.length_a   1.000
_cell.length_b   1.000
_cell.length_c   1.000
_cell.angle_alpha   90.00
_cell.angle_beta   90.00
_cell.angle_gamma   90.00
#
_symmetry.space_group_name_H-M   'P 1'
#
loop_
_entity.id
_entity.type
_entity.pdbx_description
1 polymer ?
#
loop_
_entity_poly.entity_id
_entity_poly.type
_entity_poly.pdbx_seq_one_letter_code
_entity_poly.pdbx_strand_id
1 'polypeptide(L)'
;MVREIHTMDAGFGVSGDGYDPIGEIYPLSDSGDRPGPLPASLLRLLQVLALCNDAHLQRHGKAWIALGDPTEAALLTLAAKAQLDPEQLRQSYSRHAELPFSAERRRMDVLVDPTPDLAPIYQHLPPSRSAGPPT
;
A
#
# COMPACT_ATOMS: atom_id res chain seq x y z
N MET A 1 10.81 -6.54 -4.68
CA MET A 1 10.32 -6.20 -3.33
C MET A 1 10.71 -4.78 -2.99
N VAL A 2 9.84 -4.04 -2.31
CA VAL A 2 10.15 -2.68 -1.83
C VAL A 2 10.85 -2.77 -0.47
N ARG A 3 11.91 -1.98 -0.28
CA ARG A 3 12.65 -1.90 0.99
C ARG A 3 12.47 -0.57 1.72
N GLU A 4 12.26 0.51 0.97
CA GLU A 4 12.07 1.85 1.53
C GLU A 4 11.04 2.65 0.73
N ILE A 5 10.41 3.60 1.40
CA ILE A 5 9.44 4.54 0.84
C ILE A 5 9.86 5.93 1.30
N HIS A 6 9.88 6.89 0.38
CA HIS A 6 10.18 8.27 0.69
C HIS A 6 9.01 9.15 0.27
N THR A 7 8.52 9.95 1.21
CA THR A 7 7.53 11.01 0.99
C THR A 7 8.22 12.37 1.15
N MET A 8 7.52 13.47 0.86
CA MET A 8 8.08 14.80 1.12
C MET A 8 8.34 15.05 2.61
N ASP A 9 7.62 14.36 3.49
CA ASP A 9 7.63 14.59 4.94
C ASP A 9 8.63 13.67 5.67
N ALA A 10 8.78 12.42 5.21
CA ALA A 10 9.55 11.38 5.91
C ALA A 10 9.93 10.19 5.01
N GLY A 11 10.94 9.44 5.46
CA GLY A 11 11.34 8.14 4.94
C GLY A 11 10.89 6.99 5.84
N PHE A 12 10.55 5.85 5.22
CA PHE A 12 10.04 4.65 5.89
C PHE A 12 10.76 3.40 5.38
N GLY A 13 11.09 2.49 6.30
CA GLY A 13 11.56 1.14 6.00
C GLY A 13 10.40 0.16 5.84
N VAL A 14 10.63 -0.92 5.09
CA VAL A 14 9.64 -1.95 4.80
C VAL A 14 10.23 -3.33 5.10
N SER A 15 9.57 -4.08 5.99
CA SER A 15 9.96 -5.45 6.33
C SER A 15 9.14 -6.50 5.56
N GLY A 16 9.49 -7.79 5.73
CA GLY A 16 8.88 -8.92 5.03
C GLY A 16 9.51 -9.21 3.67
N ASP A 17 9.13 -10.33 3.07
CA ASP A 17 9.78 -10.87 1.87
C ASP A 17 8.77 -11.39 0.84
N GLY A 18 9.20 -11.43 -0.42
CA GLY A 18 8.38 -11.90 -1.53
C GLY A 18 7.12 -11.06 -1.75
N TYR A 19 6.03 -11.75 -2.09
CA TYR A 19 4.69 -11.18 -2.28
C TYR A 19 3.75 -11.41 -1.09
N ASP A 20 4.30 -11.87 0.04
CA ASP A 20 3.53 -12.03 1.27
C ASP A 20 3.13 -10.64 1.80
N PRO A 21 1.83 -10.37 2.03
CA PRO A 21 1.37 -9.11 2.61
C PRO A 21 1.74 -8.98 4.09
N ILE A 22 2.36 -9.99 4.72
CA ILE A 22 2.90 -9.89 6.08
C ILE A 22 4.19 -9.08 6.07
N GLY A 23 4.20 -8.00 6.84
CA GLY A 23 5.34 -7.11 7.03
C GLY A 23 4.91 -5.81 7.71
N GLU A 24 5.86 -4.95 8.01
CA GLU A 24 5.65 -3.68 8.69
C GLU A 24 6.25 -2.53 7.87
N ILE A 25 5.61 -1.37 7.96
CA ILE A 25 6.15 -0.08 7.50
C ILE A 25 6.49 0.73 8.74
N TYR A 26 7.73 1.18 8.87
CA TYR A 26 8.23 1.86 10.06
C TYR A 26 9.05 3.10 9.68
N PRO A 27 9.03 4.18 10.49
CA PRO A 27 9.81 5.38 10.21
C PRO A 27 11.31 5.09 10.25
N LEU A 28 12.08 5.70 9.34
CA LEU A 28 13.56 5.61 9.34
C LEU A 28 14.21 6.62 10.28
N SER A 29 13.48 7.66 10.71
CA SER A 29 13.97 8.63 11.69
C SER A 29 13.81 8.09 13.11
N ASP A 30 14.87 8.19 13.90
CA ASP A 30 14.93 7.71 15.27
C ASP A 30 14.36 8.75 16.25
N SER A 31 13.09 9.12 16.07
CA SER A 31 12.43 10.12 16.93
C SER A 31 12.12 9.59 18.34
N GLY A 32 12.38 8.30 18.62
CA GLY A 32 12.09 7.66 19.92
C GLY A 32 10.60 7.50 20.24
N ASP A 33 9.71 8.02 19.39
CA ASP A 33 8.27 7.87 19.54
C ASP A 33 7.80 6.50 19.04
N ARG A 34 6.82 5.92 19.75
CA ARG A 34 6.12 4.71 19.28
C ARG A 34 5.55 5.00 17.88
N PRO A 35 5.60 4.03 16.94
CA PRO A 35 4.99 4.22 15.64
C PRO A 35 3.50 4.54 15.82
N GLY A 36 3.14 5.78 15.48
CA GLY A 36 1.76 6.23 15.38
C GLY A 36 1.09 5.70 14.11
N PRO A 37 -0.16 6.13 13.82
CA PRO A 37 -0.78 5.81 12.54
C PRO A 37 0.09 6.30 11.38
N LEU A 38 0.04 5.59 10.24
CA LEU A 38 0.74 6.00 9.03
C LEU A 38 0.27 7.41 8.61
N PRO A 39 1.19 8.31 8.21
CA PRO A 39 0.80 9.65 7.77
C PRO A 39 -0.17 9.62 6.58
N ALA A 40 -1.05 10.61 6.51
CA ALA A 40 -2.04 10.71 5.44
C ALA A 40 -1.41 10.78 4.04
N SER A 41 -0.22 11.40 3.91
CA SER A 41 0.54 11.45 2.65
C SER A 41 0.99 10.06 2.20
N LEU A 42 1.48 9.24 3.13
CA LEU A 42 1.86 7.85 2.86
C LEU A 42 0.64 6.99 2.51
N LEU A 43 -0.45 7.10 3.26
CA LEU A 43 -1.69 6.36 2.96
C LEU A 43 -2.23 6.69 1.56
N ARG A 44 -2.19 7.97 1.17
CA ARG A 44 -2.61 8.40 -0.16
C ARG A 44 -1.69 7.86 -1.26
N LEU A 45 -0.38 7.83 -1.03
CA LEU A 45 0.56 7.19 -1.95
C LEU A 45 0.21 5.71 -2.14
N LEU A 46 0.04 4.97 -1.04
CA LEU A 46 -0.27 3.53 -1.08
C LEU A 46 -1.60 3.23 -1.79
N GLN A 47 -2.61 4.09 -1.63
CA GLN A 47 -3.85 4.00 -2.40
C GLN A 47 -3.61 4.18 -3.90
N VAL A 48 -2.83 5.19 -4.29
CA VAL A 48 -2.46 5.40 -5.71
C VAL A 48 -1.73 4.19 -6.26
N LEU A 49 -0.81 3.59 -5.48
CA LEU A 49 -0.10 2.37 -5.89
C LEU A 49 -1.01 1.15 -6.09
N ALA A 50 -2.15 1.08 -5.41
CA ALA A 50 -3.13 0.01 -5.59
C ALA A 50 -4.08 0.26 -6.78
N LEU A 51 -4.48 1.51 -6.98
CA LEU A 51 -5.43 1.91 -8.02
C LEU A 51 -4.77 2.04 -9.40
N CYS A 52 -3.54 2.56 -9.46
CA CYS A 52 -2.75 2.73 -10.67
C CYS A 52 -1.82 1.53 -10.89
N ASN A 53 -2.41 0.35 -10.98
CA ASN A 53 -1.68 -0.92 -11.01
C ASN A 53 -2.55 -2.00 -11.63
N ASP A 54 -1.97 -2.82 -12.50
CA ASP A 54 -2.67 -3.91 -13.19
C ASP A 54 -2.26 -5.32 -12.72
N ALA A 55 -1.32 -5.42 -11.78
CA ALA A 55 -0.96 -6.69 -11.18
C ALA A 55 -2.05 -7.21 -10.23
N HIS A 56 -1.94 -8.50 -9.89
CA HIS A 56 -2.78 -9.14 -8.88
C HIS A 56 -1.93 -10.04 -7.98
N LEU A 57 -2.33 -10.12 -6.71
CA LEU A 57 -1.77 -11.06 -5.75
C LEU A 57 -2.77 -12.19 -5.51
N GLN A 58 -2.35 -13.43 -5.76
CA GLN A 58 -3.19 -14.61 -5.53
C GLN A 58 -2.56 -15.52 -4.49
N ARG A 59 -3.38 -15.99 -3.55
CA ARG A 59 -2.97 -16.97 -2.57
C ARG A 59 -3.17 -18.38 -3.09
N HIS A 60 -2.09 -19.13 -3.24
CA HIS A 60 -2.07 -20.55 -3.60
C HIS A 60 -1.58 -21.37 -2.40
N GLY A 61 -2.53 -21.89 -1.62
CA GLY A 61 -2.24 -22.57 -0.35
C GLY A 61 -1.61 -21.63 0.68
N LYS A 62 -0.32 -21.87 0.99
CA LYS A 62 0.46 -21.03 1.92
C LYS A 62 1.31 -19.97 1.21
N ALA A 63 1.41 -19.99 -0.12
CA ALA A 63 2.24 -19.07 -0.89
C ALA A 63 1.41 -17.98 -1.55
N TRP A 64 2.00 -16.81 -1.70
CA TRP A 64 1.47 -15.73 -2.53
C TRP A 64 2.18 -15.71 -3.88
N ILE A 65 1.39 -15.62 -4.94
CA ILE A 65 1.85 -15.57 -6.32
C ILE A 65 1.43 -14.22 -6.91
N ALA A 66 2.36 -13.56 -7.58
CA ALA A 66 2.09 -12.37 -8.36
C ALA A 66 1.70 -12.74 -9.80
N LEU A 67 0.66 -12.08 -10.30
CA LEU A 67 0.31 -12.06 -11.72
C LEU A 67 0.47 -10.64 -12.24
N GLY A 68 1.14 -10.46 -13.38
CA GLY A 68 1.47 -9.15 -13.94
C GLY A 68 2.95 -8.81 -13.78
N ASP A 69 3.28 -7.52 -13.89
CA ASP A 69 4.67 -7.05 -13.80
C ASP A 69 5.23 -7.20 -12.36
N PRO A 70 6.48 -7.67 -12.18
CA PRO A 70 7.08 -7.83 -10.86
C PRO A 70 7.17 -6.54 -10.03
N THR A 71 7.31 -5.39 -10.70
CA THR A 71 7.36 -4.07 -10.06
C THR A 71 5.99 -3.70 -9.53
N GLU A 72 4.97 -3.81 -10.37
CA GLU A 72 3.58 -3.58 -9.99
C GLU A 72 3.14 -4.49 -8.83
N ALA A 73 3.48 -5.78 -8.89
CA ALA A 73 3.17 -6.71 -7.82
C ALA A 73 3.87 -6.37 -6.49
N ALA A 74 5.11 -5.85 -6.55
CA ALA A 74 5.81 -5.38 -5.36
C ALA A 74 5.12 -4.16 -4.74
N LEU A 75 4.57 -3.26 -5.55
CA LEU A 75 3.82 -2.08 -5.10
C LEU A 75 2.46 -2.46 -4.49
N LEU A 76 1.77 -3.47 -5.05
CA LEU A 76 0.55 -4.02 -4.42
C LEU A 76 0.83 -4.70 -3.09
N THR A 77 1.92 -5.47 -3.02
CA THR A 77 2.34 -6.12 -1.77
C THR A 77 2.62 -5.07 -0.70
N LEU A 78 3.22 -3.94 -1.09
CA LEU A 78 3.46 -2.82 -0.19
C LEU A 78 2.15 -2.20 0.34
N ALA A 79 1.16 -1.97 -0.52
CA ALA A 79 -0.16 -1.48 -0.08
C ALA A 79 -0.83 -2.48 0.89
N ALA A 80 -0.75 -3.78 0.59
CA ALA A 80 -1.30 -4.82 1.44
C ALA A 80 -0.63 -4.90 2.83
N LYS A 81 0.68 -4.67 2.93
CA LYS A 81 1.40 -4.57 4.22
C LYS A 81 0.88 -3.44 5.09
N ALA A 82 0.41 -2.35 4.49
CA ALA A 82 -0.26 -1.26 5.18
C ALA A 82 -1.73 -1.55 5.52
N GLN A 83 -2.17 -2.81 5.45
CA GLN A 83 -3.55 -3.25 5.69
C GLN A 83 -4.58 -2.64 4.74
N LEU A 84 -4.14 -2.15 3.57
CA LEU A 84 -5.03 -1.77 2.49
C LEU A 84 -5.29 -3.01 1.63
N ASP A 85 -6.56 -3.41 1.48
CA ASP A 85 -6.93 -4.44 0.52
C ASP A 85 -6.99 -3.83 -0.89
N PRO A 86 -6.06 -4.18 -1.81
CA PRO A 86 -6.02 -3.58 -3.13
C PRO A 86 -7.24 -3.94 -3.98
N GLU A 87 -7.81 -5.13 -3.80
CA GLU A 87 -8.99 -5.57 -4.54
C GLU A 87 -10.23 -4.81 -4.03
N GLN A 88 -10.36 -4.63 -2.71
CA GLN A 88 -11.43 -3.82 -2.14
C GLN A 88 -11.32 -2.34 -2.56
N LEU A 89 -10.10 -1.78 -2.62
CA LEU A 89 -9.86 -0.44 -3.14
C LEU A 89 -10.31 -0.33 -4.59
N ARG A 90 -9.90 -1.25 -5.46
CA ARG A 90 -10.31 -1.25 -6.88
C ARG A 90 -11.81 -1.42 -7.08
N GLN A 91 -12.50 -2.13 -6.18
CA GLN A 91 -13.96 -2.23 -6.19
C GLN A 91 -14.64 -0.94 -5.71
N SER A 92 -14.02 -0.22 -4.76
CA SER A 92 -14.56 1.02 -4.21
C SER A 92 -14.36 2.20 -5.16
N TYR A 93 -13.30 2.19 -5.96
CA TYR A 93 -12.95 3.23 -6.93
C TYR A 93 -13.14 2.72 -8.35
N SER A 94 -14.19 3.16 -9.03
CA SER A 94 -14.39 2.82 -10.44
C SER A 94 -13.31 3.49 -11.31
N ARG A 95 -12.54 2.67 -12.05
CA ARG A 95 -11.59 3.13 -13.08
C ARG A 95 -12.36 3.51 -14.35
N HIS A 96 -12.39 4.79 -14.68
CA HIS A 96 -13.08 5.33 -15.86
C HIS A 96 -12.22 5.30 -17.11
N ALA A 97 -10.92 5.53 -16.95
CA ALA A 97 -9.98 5.52 -18.06
C ALA A 97 -8.61 5.07 -17.56
N GLU A 98 -7.85 4.50 -18.47
CA GLU A 98 -6.47 4.12 -18.24
C GLU A 98 -5.61 4.48 -19.45
N LEU A 99 -4.37 4.84 -19.16
CA LEU A 99 -3.30 4.89 -20.12
C LEU A 99 -2.19 4.01 -19.56
N PRO A 100 -2.03 2.77 -20.06
CA PRO A 100 -1.06 1.82 -19.51
C PRO A 100 0.37 2.35 -19.63
N PHE A 101 1.31 1.74 -18.92
CA PHE A 101 2.71 2.16 -18.99
C PHE A 101 3.22 2.14 -20.44
N SER A 102 3.83 3.24 -20.89
CA SER A 102 4.58 3.26 -22.14
C SER A 102 6.00 3.79 -21.90
N ALA A 103 6.99 3.21 -22.57
CA ALA A 103 8.38 3.62 -22.44
C ALA A 103 8.62 5.09 -22.86
N GLU A 104 7.79 5.60 -23.76
CA GLU A 104 7.79 7.00 -24.20
C GLU A 104 7.36 7.95 -23.07
N ARG A 105 6.24 7.64 -22.39
CA ARG A 105 5.69 8.48 -21.31
C ARG A 105 6.33 8.21 -19.95
N ARG A 106 6.95 7.04 -19.79
CA ARG A 106 7.55 6.49 -18.56
C ARG A 106 6.62 6.55 -17.36
N ARG A 107 5.32 6.42 -17.61
CA ARG A 107 4.27 6.45 -16.58
C ARG A 107 3.04 5.68 -17.04
N MET A 108 2.26 5.28 -16.06
CA MET A 108 0.89 4.82 -16.18
C MET A 108 -0.03 5.89 -15.57
N ASP A 109 -1.17 6.12 -16.19
CA ASP A 109 -2.19 7.05 -15.69
C ASP A 109 -3.52 6.29 -15.56
N VAL A 110 -4.22 6.45 -14.44
CA VAL A 110 -5.56 5.89 -14.22
C VAL A 110 -6.47 6.99 -13.70
N LEU A 111 -7.62 7.16 -14.36
CA LEU A 111 -8.69 8.05 -13.93
C LEU A 111 -9.71 7.24 -13.13
N VAL A 112 -9.95 7.66 -11.89
CA VAL A 112 -10.96 7.07 -10.99
C VAL A 112 -11.95 8.13 -10.53
N ASP A 113 -13.12 7.71 -10.05
CA ASP A 113 -14.04 8.61 -9.37
C ASP A 113 -13.37 9.38 -8.22
N PRO A 114 -13.75 10.66 -8.00
CA PRO A 114 -13.41 11.33 -6.76
C PRO A 114 -13.98 10.53 -5.60
N THR A 115 -13.05 10.20 -4.71
CA THR A 115 -13.19 9.42 -3.47
C THR A 115 -14.63 9.16 -3.00
N PRO A 116 -15.10 7.89 -2.93
CA PRO A 116 -16.19 7.58 -2.01
C PRO A 116 -15.75 7.91 -0.58
N ASP A 117 -16.70 8.21 0.31
CA ASP A 117 -16.42 8.54 1.72
C ASP A 117 -15.42 7.51 2.29
N LEU A 118 -14.20 7.97 2.61
CA LEU A 118 -13.04 7.13 2.92
C LEU A 118 -13.06 6.55 4.34
N ALA A 119 -14.01 6.98 5.17
CA ALA A 119 -14.14 6.56 6.55
C ALA A 119 -14.14 5.02 6.76
N PRO A 120 -14.79 4.18 5.93
CA PRO A 120 -14.87 2.74 6.18
C PRO A 120 -13.61 1.96 5.76
N ILE A 121 -12.81 2.45 4.80
CA ILE A 121 -11.61 1.74 4.32
C ILE A 121 -10.49 1.79 5.38
N TYR A 122 -10.39 2.89 6.13
CA TYR A 122 -9.38 3.05 7.16
C TYR A 122 -9.77 2.47 8.52
N GLN A 123 -11.00 1.99 8.72
CA GLN A 123 -11.45 1.38 9.99
C GLN A 123 -10.86 -0.02 10.24
N HIS A 124 -10.30 -0.66 9.22
CA HIS A 124 -9.66 -1.97 9.32
C HIS A 124 -8.14 -1.90 9.51
N LEU A 125 -7.53 -0.70 9.49
CA LEU A 125 -6.20 -0.52 10.06
C LEU A 125 -6.30 -0.82 11.56
N PRO A 126 -5.45 -1.69 12.12
CA PRO A 126 -5.53 -2.01 13.53
C PRO A 126 -5.46 -0.71 14.34
N PRO A 127 -6.33 -0.53 15.36
CA PRO A 127 -6.15 0.57 16.28
C PRO A 127 -4.73 0.49 16.83
N SER A 128 -4.04 1.63 16.88
CA SER A 128 -2.74 1.76 17.52
C SER A 128 -2.75 0.92 18.78
N ARG A 129 -1.93 -0.15 18.85
CA ARG A 129 -1.88 -1.02 20.04
C ARG A 129 -1.69 -0.13 21.25
N SER A 130 -2.74 0.04 22.05
CA SER A 130 -2.66 0.66 23.36
C SER A 130 -1.89 -0.32 24.23
N ALA A 131 -0.56 -0.23 24.20
CA ALA A 131 0.25 -0.91 25.20
C ALA A 131 -0.03 -0.20 26.53
N GLY A 132 -0.90 -0.84 27.32
CA GLY A 132 -1.03 -0.56 28.74
C GLY A 132 0.33 -0.73 29.43
N PRO A 133 0.55 -0.06 30.56
CA PRO A 133 1.85 -0.07 31.22
C PRO A 133 2.19 -1.49 31.69
N PRO A 134 3.46 -1.94 31.57
CA PRO A 134 3.89 -3.19 32.18
C PRO A 134 3.79 -3.07 33.71
N THR A 135 3.15 -4.07 34.31
CA THR A 135 3.15 -4.34 35.75
C THR A 135 4.53 -4.73 36.24
#